data_AF-A0A929NJ57-F1
#
_entry.id   AF-A0A929NJ57-F1
#
_cell.length_a   1.000
_cell.length_b   1.000
_cell.length_c   1.000
_cell.angle_alpha   90.00
_cell.angle_beta   90.00
_cell.angle_gamma   90.00
#
_symmetry.space_group_name_H-M   'P 1'
#
loop_
_entity.id
_entity.type
_entity.pdbx_description
1 polymer ?
#
loop_
_entity_poly.entity_id
_entity_poly.type
_entity_poly.pdbx_seq_one_letter_code
_entity_poly.pdbx_strand_id
1 'polypeptide(L)'
;MKKTIPTRAILLIFSSIPLAIRKEFFKAISLLFYRLSTRHRLITLHNLKCAYPEKNIKNLVKIAKGAYRNLGIVAAEFFEIPSLTRENIRDLVELEG
;
A
#
# COMPACT_ATOMS: atom_id res chain seq x y z
N MET A 1 -5.11 -7.25 -19.52
CA MET A 1 -3.94 -6.37 -19.67
C MET A 1 -2.97 -7.03 -20.65
N LYS A 2 -2.69 -6.43 -21.84
CA LYS A 2 -1.66 -6.98 -22.74
C LYS A 2 -0.32 -6.90 -22.00
N LYS A 3 0.19 -8.04 -21.53
CA LYS A 3 1.49 -8.12 -20.83
C LYS A 3 2.58 -7.88 -21.87
N THR A 4 3.09 -6.65 -21.90
CA THR A 4 4.32 -6.35 -22.64
C THR A 4 5.48 -7.06 -21.96
N ILE A 5 6.53 -7.43 -22.71
CA ILE A 5 7.74 -8.06 -22.17
C ILE A 5 8.24 -7.40 -20.86
N PRO A 6 8.31 -6.05 -20.72
CA PRO A 6 8.75 -5.41 -19.48
C PRO A 6 7.82 -5.62 -18.30
N THR A 7 6.49 -5.61 -18.50
CA THR A 7 5.55 -5.83 -17.38
C THR A 7 5.66 -7.25 -16.84
N ARG A 8 5.87 -8.24 -17.72
CA ARG A 8 6.09 -9.63 -17.28
C ARG A 8 7.39 -9.79 -16.49
N ALA A 9 8.47 -9.13 -16.94
CA ALA A 9 9.76 -9.17 -16.23
C ALA A 9 9.65 -8.56 -14.82
N ILE A 10 9.01 -7.39 -14.69
CA ILE A 10 8.79 -6.74 -13.38
C ILE A 10 7.99 -7.64 -12.45
N LEU A 11 6.88 -8.21 -12.94
CA LEU A 11 6.05 -9.12 -12.14
C LEU A 11 6.85 -10.33 -11.64
N LEU A 12 7.65 -10.96 -12.50
CA LEU A 12 8.46 -12.13 -12.12
C LEU A 12 9.50 -11.78 -11.07
N ILE A 13 10.27 -10.69 -11.27
CA ILE A 13 11.30 -10.23 -10.34
C ILE A 13 10.70 -10.00 -8.95
N PHE A 14 9.60 -9.25 -8.88
CA PHE A 14 8.97 -8.94 -7.60
C PHE A 14 8.25 -10.15 -6.97
N SER A 15 7.70 -11.06 -7.79
CA SER A 15 7.05 -12.28 -7.29
C SER A 15 8.04 -13.29 -6.73
N SER A 16 9.31 -13.28 -7.16
CA SER A 16 10.37 -14.13 -6.61
C SER A 16 10.88 -13.67 -5.24
N ILE A 17 10.57 -12.44 -4.82
CA ILE A 17 10.95 -11.90 -3.51
C ILE A 17 9.88 -12.31 -2.48
N PRO A 18 10.26 -12.90 -1.32
CA PRO A 18 9.32 -13.22 -0.26
C PRO A 18 8.45 -12.01 0.15
N LEU A 19 7.14 -12.24 0.30
CA LEU A 19 6.16 -11.18 0.56
C LEU A 19 6.53 -10.34 1.79
N ALA A 20 7.06 -10.95 2.85
CA ALA A 20 7.47 -10.24 4.07
C ALA A 20 8.55 -9.18 3.78
N ILE A 21 9.58 -9.54 2.98
CA ILE A 21 10.67 -8.63 2.61
C ILE A 21 10.12 -7.50 1.73
N ARG A 22 9.26 -7.85 0.77
CA ARG A 22 8.61 -6.87 -0.12
C ARG A 22 7.76 -5.87 0.69
N LYS A 23 6.98 -6.35 1.66
CA LYS A 23 6.19 -5.50 2.58
C LYS A 23 7.09 -4.53 3.36
N GLU A 24 8.20 -4.98 3.94
CA GLU A 24 9.13 -4.08 4.65
C GLU A 24 9.72 -3.01 3.72
N PHE A 25 10.16 -3.41 2.53
CA PHE A 25 10.73 -2.51 1.53
C PHE A 25 9.74 -1.42 1.11
N PHE A 26 8.53 -1.79 0.70
CA PHE A 26 7.52 -0.82 0.28
C PHE A 26 7.02 0.04 1.44
N LYS A 27 6.87 -0.50 2.66
CA LYS A 27 6.57 0.31 3.85
C LYS A 27 7.63 1.38 4.09
N ALA A 28 8.91 1.03 3.98
CA ALA A 28 10.01 1.96 4.16
C ALA A 28 9.98 3.09 3.11
N ILE A 29 9.76 2.73 1.84
CA ILE A 29 9.64 3.71 0.74
C ILE A 29 8.43 4.63 0.94
N SER A 30 7.25 4.09 1.25
CA SER A 30 6.05 4.91 1.45
C SER A 30 6.19 5.85 2.66
N LEU A 31 6.82 5.40 3.75
CA LEU A 31 7.14 6.28 4.88
C LEU A 31 8.21 7.32 4.55
N LEU A 32 9.17 6.99 3.70
CA LEU A 32 10.17 7.94 3.21
C LEU A 32 9.48 9.02 2.35
N PHE A 33 8.58 8.62 1.44
CA PHE A 33 7.79 9.55 0.65
C PHE A 33 6.95 10.50 1.51
N TYR A 34 6.32 9.99 2.58
CA TYR A 34 5.61 10.83 3.56
C TYR A 34 6.53 11.89 4.21
N ARG A 35 7.80 11.55 4.45
CA ARG A 35 8.77 12.49 5.04
C ARG A 35 9.27 13.52 4.03
N LEU A 36 9.57 13.10 2.81
CA LEU A 36 10.18 13.93 1.78
C LEU A 36 9.17 14.82 1.04
N SER A 37 7.96 14.32 0.80
CA SER A 37 6.93 15.08 0.09
C SER A 37 6.08 15.93 1.03
N THR A 38 6.52 17.16 1.28
CA THR A 38 5.77 18.13 2.08
C THR A 38 4.36 18.37 1.51
N ARG A 39 4.24 18.48 0.18
CA ARG A 39 2.94 18.69 -0.50
C ARG A 39 1.95 17.57 -0.18
N HIS A 40 2.34 16.31 -0.40
CA HIS A 40 1.44 15.18 -0.16
C HIS A 40 1.15 15.00 1.33
N ARG A 41 2.12 15.26 2.21
CA ARG A 41 1.90 15.25 3.66
C ARG A 41 0.83 16.25 4.09
N LEU A 42 0.88 17.49 3.58
CA LEU A 42 -0.11 18.52 3.92
C LEU A 42 -1.50 18.16 3.40
N ILE A 43 -1.62 17.65 2.17
CA ILE A 43 -2.89 17.18 1.61
C ILE A 43 -3.48 16.05 2.46
N THR A 44 -2.67 15.04 2.81
CA THR A 44 -3.14 13.95 3.67
C THR A 44 -3.62 14.46 5.02
N LEU A 45 -2.87 15.36 5.68
CA LEU A 45 -3.27 15.90 6.98
C LEU A 45 -4.51 16.78 6.89
N HIS A 46 -4.67 17.56 5.81
CA HIS A 46 -5.88 18.33 5.57
C HIS A 46 -7.10 17.42 5.39
N ASN A 47 -7.00 16.39 4.54
CA ASN A 47 -8.07 15.41 4.35
C ASN A 47 -8.45 14.73 5.66
N LEU A 48 -7.45 14.33 6.47
CA LEU A 48 -7.70 13.72 7.77
C LEU A 48 -8.30 14.69 8.78
N LYS A 49 -7.95 15.98 8.73
CA LYS A 49 -8.57 16.99 9.59
C LYS A 49 -10.02 17.25 9.22
N CYS A 50 -10.36 17.21 7.93
CA CYS A 50 -11.74 17.32 7.47
C CYS A 50 -12.57 16.08 7.83
N ALA A 51 -11.99 14.88 7.73
CA ALA A 51 -12.66 13.61 8.05
C ALA A 51 -12.77 13.36 9.56
N TYR A 52 -11.80 13.83 10.35
CA TYR A 52 -11.76 13.69 11.81
C TYR A 52 -11.49 15.03 12.50
N PRO A 53 -12.43 16.00 12.45
CA PRO A 53 -12.24 17.33 13.01
C PRO A 53 -11.95 17.33 14.51
N GLU A 54 -12.45 16.34 15.25
CA GLU A 54 -12.32 16.19 16.69
C GLU A 54 -10.92 15.72 17.14
N LYS A 55 -10.11 15.17 16.22
CA LYS A 55 -8.78 14.66 16.57
C LYS A 55 -7.72 15.76 16.57
N ASN A 56 -6.80 15.64 17.53
CA ASN A 56 -5.60 16.47 17.59
C ASN A 56 -4.58 16.09 16.52
N ILE A 57 -3.65 17.00 16.23
CA ILE A 57 -2.65 16.83 15.16
C ILE A 57 -1.75 15.61 15.36
N LYS A 58 -1.40 15.23 16.59
CA LYS A 58 -0.55 14.07 16.88
C LYS A 58 -1.23 12.77 16.44
N ASN A 59 -2.53 12.64 16.72
CA ASN A 59 -3.35 11.51 16.27
C ASN A 59 -3.50 11.48 14.75
N LEU A 60 -3.74 12.63 14.11
CA LEU A 60 -3.81 12.71 12.64
C LEU A 60 -2.50 12.29 11.98
N VAL A 61 -1.34 12.68 12.53
CA VAL A 61 -0.03 12.24 12.05
C VAL A 61 0.16 10.72 12.21
N LYS A 62 -0.31 10.14 13.31
CA LYS A 62 -0.28 8.67 13.52
C LYS A 62 -1.12 7.95 12.46
N ILE A 63 -2.33 8.44 12.19
CA ILE A 63 -3.22 7.90 11.15
C ILE A 63 -2.58 8.05 9.78
N ALA A 64 -2.03 9.23 9.45
CA ALA A 64 -1.34 9.45 8.18
C ALA A 64 -0.20 8.45 7.97
N LYS A 65 0.70 8.29 8.94
CA LYS A 65 1.79 7.30 8.86
C LYS A 65 1.26 5.86 8.73
N GLY A 66 0.15 5.55 9.39
CA GLY A 66 -0.56 4.27 9.23
C GLY A 66 -1.06 4.06 7.80
N ALA A 67 -1.70 5.07 7.21
CA ALA A 67 -2.17 5.03 5.83
C ALA A 67 -1.02 4.85 4.83
N TYR A 68 0.11 5.56 5.00
CA TYR A 68 1.30 5.36 4.15
C TYR A 68 1.93 3.98 4.34
N ARG A 69 1.94 3.42 5.56
CA ARG A 69 2.35 2.02 5.76
C ARG A 69 1.43 1.06 5.01
N ASN A 70 0.13 1.26 5.10
CA ASN A 70 -0.85 0.44 4.39
C ASN A 70 -0.68 0.54 2.87
N LEU A 71 -0.45 1.73 2.33
CA LEU A 71 -0.14 1.93 0.90
C LEU A 71 1.08 1.11 0.46
N GLY A 72 2.12 1.04 1.29
CA GLY A 72 3.28 0.20 1.04
C GLY A 72 2.95 -1.30 1.04
N ILE A 73 2.11 -1.75 1.99
CA ILE A 73 1.65 -3.16 2.05
C ILE A 73 0.85 -3.51 0.79
N VAL A 74 -0.14 -2.69 0.42
CA VAL A 74 -0.95 -2.90 -0.78
C VAL A 74 -0.10 -2.89 -2.05
N ALA A 75 0.87 -1.98 -2.15
CA ALA A 75 1.82 -1.96 -3.27
C ALA A 75 2.67 -3.24 -3.34
N ALA A 76 3.07 -3.79 -2.20
CA ALA A 76 3.74 -5.08 -2.15
C ALA A 76 2.80 -6.23 -2.56
N GLU A 77 1.55 -6.25 -2.12
CA GLU A 77 0.58 -7.30 -2.46
C GLU A 77 0.11 -7.22 -3.92
N PHE A 78 0.18 -6.05 -4.54
CA PHE A 78 -0.24 -5.82 -5.93
C PHE A 78 0.41 -6.79 -6.93
N PHE A 79 1.65 -7.23 -6.67
CA PHE A 79 2.35 -8.17 -7.54
C PHE A 79 1.76 -9.59 -7.52
N GLU A 80 1.01 -9.96 -6.48
CA GLU A 80 0.35 -11.26 -6.34
C GLU A 80 -1.07 -11.27 -6.93
N ILE A 81 -1.70 -10.10 -7.08
CA ILE A 81 -3.05 -9.97 -7.65
C ILE A 81 -3.16 -10.66 -9.03
N PRO A 82 -2.21 -10.52 -9.98
CA PRO A 82 -2.30 -11.18 -11.29
C PRO A 82 -2.21 -12.72 -11.25
N SER A 83 -1.80 -13.31 -10.13
CA SER A 83 -1.76 -14.76 -9.91
C SER A 83 -2.98 -15.29 -9.14
N LEU A 84 -3.89 -14.42 -8.72
CA LEU A 84 -5.15 -14.83 -8.10
C LEU A 84 -6.01 -15.58 -9.13
N THR A 85 -6.52 -16.73 -8.72
CA THR A 85 -7.46 -17.57 -9.47
C THR A 85 -8.75 -17.70 -8.67
N ARG A 86 -9.80 -18.23 -9.30
CA ARG A 86 -11.10 -18.44 -8.62
C ARG A 86 -10.97 -19.39 -7.44
N GLU A 87 -10.04 -20.33 -7.53
CA GLU A 87 -9.81 -21.38 -6.54
C GLU A 87 -9.07 -20.80 -5.33
N ASN A 88 -8.00 -20.03 -5.54
CA ASN A 88 -7.18 -19.53 -4.43
C ASN A 88 -7.76 -18.30 -3.72
N ILE A 89 -8.59 -17.49 -4.37
CA ILE A 89 -9.13 -16.26 -3.77
C ILE A 89 -10.14 -16.54 -2.65
N ARG A 90 -10.83 -17.69 -2.71
CA ARG A 90 -11.81 -18.11 -1.71
C ARG A 90 -11.17 -18.37 -0.35
N ASP A 91 -9.92 -18.80 -0.34
CA ASP A 91 -9.17 -19.07 0.89
C ASP A 91 -8.54 -17.81 1.49
N LEU A 92 -8.59 -16.69 0.76
CA LEU A 92 -7.92 -15.43 1.11
C LEU A 92 -8.87 -14.31 1.54
N VAL A 93 -10.18 -14.47 1.35
CA VAL A 93 -11.17 -13.40 1.53
C VAL A 93 -12.40 -13.92 2.27
N GLU A 94 -12.82 -13.18 3.29
CA GLU A 94 -14.12 -13.34 3.96
C GLU A 94 -15.12 -12.32 3.38
N LEU A 95 -16.35 -12.76 3.10
CA LEU A 95 -17.41 -11.92 2.52
C LEU A 95 -18.41 -11.53 3.61
N GLU A 96 -18.53 -10.23 3.89
CA GLU A 96 -19.54 -9.66 4.77
C GLU A 96 -20.60 -8.91 3.92
N GLY A 97 -21.89 -9.12 4.21
CA GLY A 97 -23.03 -8.55 3.47
C GLY A 97 -24.26 -8.37 4.34
#